data_AF-A0A964W8U0-F1
#
_entry.id   AF-A0A964W8U0-F1
#
_cell.length_a   1.000
_cell.length_b   1.000
_cell.length_c   1.000
_cell.angle_alpha   90.00
_cell.angle_beta   90.00
_cell.angle_gamma   90.00
#
_symmetry.space_group_name_H-M   'P 1'
#
loop_
_entity.id
_entity.type
_entity.pdbx_description
1 polymer ?
#
loop_
_entity_poly.entity_id
_entity_poly.type
_entity_poly.pdbx_seq_one_letter_code
_entity_poly.pdbx_strand_id
1 'polypeptide(L)'
;MAQYIFNLEERFQPFLLEGYYTFIGPANQELLGDFTSTVNRIAPLNNINNSLSNKSVVKQVLNTLYPDSPLKIYVAEGNHSSGLAYNTIEEYCDRFHIEFNLIDF
;
A
#
# COMPACT_ATOMS: atom_id res chain seq x y z
N MET A 1 -10.56 -3.24 13.30
CA MET A 1 -10.24 -4.39 12.43
C MET A 1 -8.97 -4.22 11.60
N ALA A 2 -8.54 -2.99 11.26
CA ALA A 2 -7.34 -2.79 10.42
C ALA A 2 -5.97 -3.02 11.11
N GLN A 3 -5.88 -3.24 12.43
CA GLN A 3 -4.57 -3.31 13.11
C GLN A 3 -3.68 -4.46 12.60
N TYR A 4 -4.27 -5.61 12.27
CA TYR A 4 -3.55 -6.75 11.71
C TYR A 4 -2.79 -6.38 10.43
N ILE A 5 -3.43 -5.65 9.50
CA ILE A 5 -2.82 -5.36 8.21
C ILE A 5 -1.66 -4.36 8.33
N PHE A 6 -1.73 -3.41 9.27
CA PHE A 6 -0.62 -2.52 9.57
C PHE A 6 0.56 -3.28 10.20
N ASN A 7 0.30 -4.24 11.08
CA ASN A 7 1.35 -5.07 11.67
C ASN A 7 2.01 -5.98 10.61
N LEU A 8 1.22 -6.53 9.68
CA LEU A 8 1.73 -7.32 8.57
C LEU A 8 2.61 -6.46 7.63
N GLU A 9 2.19 -5.24 7.33
CA GLU A 9 2.97 -4.28 6.54
C GLU A 9 4.30 -3.93 7.20
N GLU A 10 4.31 -3.73 8.52
CA GLU A 10 5.53 -3.46 9.30
C GLU A 10 6.50 -4.66 9.27
N ARG A 11 5.99 -5.89 9.43
CA ARG A 11 6.78 -7.12 9.29
C ARG A 11 7.34 -7.32 7.89
N PHE A 12 6.66 -6.78 6.87
CA PHE A 12 7.08 -6.90 5.48
C PHE A 12 8.19 -5.92 5.08
N GLN A 13 8.36 -4.80 5.80
CA GLN A 13 9.35 -3.76 5.44
C GLN A 13 10.77 -4.28 5.17
N PRO A 14 11.32 -5.23 5.95
CA PRO A 14 12.69 -5.73 5.73
C PRO A 14 12.89 -6.49 4.41
N PHE A 15 11.81 -6.88 3.74
CA PHE A 15 11.83 -7.62 2.47
C PHE A 15 11.76 -6.70 1.24
N LEU A 16 11.58 -5.38 1.46
CA LEU A 16 11.54 -4.41 0.38
C LEU A 16 12.95 -4.18 -0.18
N LEU A 17 13.06 -4.33 -1.50
CA LEU A 17 14.26 -3.94 -2.24
C LEU A 17 14.34 -2.43 -2.34
N GLU A 18 15.54 -1.91 -2.57
CA GLU A 18 15.76 -0.48 -2.75
C GLU A 18 14.86 0.09 -3.86
N GLY A 19 14.22 1.23 -3.59
CA GLY A 19 13.31 1.89 -4.51
C GLY A 19 11.86 1.39 -4.46
N TYR A 20 11.56 0.36 -3.67
CA TYR A 20 10.19 -0.08 -3.40
C TYR A 20 9.67 0.44 -2.07
N TYR A 21 8.36 0.61 -1.97
CA TYR A 21 7.68 0.94 -0.72
C TYR A 21 6.32 0.23 -0.66
N THR A 22 5.73 0.16 0.54
CA THR A 22 4.36 -0.34 0.70
C THR A 22 3.37 0.78 0.92
N PHE A 23 2.13 0.53 0.52
CA PHE A 23 0.98 1.26 1.03
C PHE A 23 -0.19 0.30 1.26
N ILE A 24 -1.10 0.68 2.16
CA ILE A 24 -2.33 -0.08 2.44
C ILE A 24 -3.48 0.63 1.73
N GLY A 25 -4.29 -0.14 1.00
CA GLY A 25 -5.45 0.37 0.27
C GLY A 25 -6.64 -0.58 0.35
N PRO A 26 -7.79 -0.20 -0.23
CA PRO A 26 -8.91 -1.12 -0.40
C PRO A 26 -8.50 -2.36 -1.21
N ALA A 27 -8.96 -3.53 -0.79
CA ALA A 27 -8.76 -4.78 -1.54
C ALA A 27 -9.63 -4.82 -2.82
N ASN A 28 -10.76 -4.10 -2.82
CA ASN A 28 -11.55 -3.92 -4.03
C ASN A 28 -10.83 -2.95 -4.99
N GLN A 29 -10.36 -3.48 -6.11
CA GLN A 29 -9.63 -2.75 -7.15
C GLN A 29 -10.43 -1.56 -7.72
N GLU A 30 -11.76 -1.65 -7.78
CA GLU A 30 -12.61 -0.56 -8.26
C GLU A 30 -12.52 0.68 -7.36
N LEU A 31 -12.23 0.50 -6.08
CA LEU A 31 -12.09 1.59 -5.11
C LEU A 31 -10.68 2.19 -5.09
N LEU A 32 -9.70 1.53 -5.71
CA LEU A 32 -8.29 1.90 -5.59
C LEU A 32 -7.97 3.20 -6.33
N GLY A 33 -8.63 3.45 -7.47
CA GLY A 33 -8.51 4.71 -8.22
C GLY A 33 -8.99 5.93 -7.42
N ASP A 34 -10.18 5.82 -6.81
CA ASP A 34 -10.74 6.87 -5.96
C ASP A 34 -9.93 7.07 -4.68
N PHE A 35 -9.45 5.98 -4.09
CA PHE A 35 -8.59 6.01 -2.91
C PHE A 35 -7.29 6.77 -3.18
N THR A 36 -6.53 6.38 -4.21
CA THR A 36 -5.24 7.00 -4.55
C THR A 36 -5.42 8.48 -4.92
N SER A 37 -6.46 8.82 -5.68
CA SER A 37 -6.82 10.20 -6.00
C SER A 37 -7.13 11.02 -4.74
N THR A 38 -7.83 10.42 -3.77
CA THR A 38 -8.20 11.10 -2.53
C THR A 38 -7.00 11.31 -1.60
N VAL A 39 -6.11 10.32 -1.48
CA VAL A 39 -4.86 10.46 -0.73
C VAL A 39 -4.01 11.59 -1.31
N ASN A 40 -3.86 11.62 -2.64
CA ASN A 40 -3.13 12.70 -3.33
C ASN A 40 -3.78 14.08 -3.13
N ARG A 41 -5.11 14.15 -3.04
CA ARG A 41 -5.81 15.41 -2.79
C ARG A 41 -5.59 15.94 -1.37
N ILE A 42 -5.53 15.05 -0.37
CA ILE A 42 -5.38 15.43 1.04
C ILE A 42 -3.94 15.79 1.38
N ALA A 43 -2.98 15.04 0.82
CA ALA A 43 -1.56 15.34 0.96
C ALA A 43 -0.93 15.38 -0.43
N PRO A 44 -1.14 16.47 -1.20
CA PRO A 44 -0.54 16.62 -2.51
C PRO A 44 0.96 16.77 -2.31
N LEU A 45 1.67 15.70 -2.63
CA LEU A 45 3.11 15.71 -2.73
C LEU A 45 3.44 15.66 -4.22
N ASN A 46 4.60 16.17 -4.61
CA ASN A 46 5.01 16.31 -6.01
C ASN A 46 4.91 15.01 -6.84
N ASN A 47 4.74 13.85 -6.17
CA ASN A 47 4.54 12.53 -6.76
C ASN A 47 3.52 11.75 -5.90
N ILE A 48 2.59 11.03 -6.55
CA ILE A 48 1.61 10.14 -5.91
C ILE A 48 2.27 9.12 -4.97
N ASN A 49 3.47 8.65 -5.30
CA ASN A 49 4.22 7.70 -4.47
C ASN A 49 4.56 8.29 -3.09
N ASN A 50 4.86 9.59 -3.04
CA ASN A 50 5.11 10.28 -1.78
C ASN A 50 3.83 10.43 -0.95
N SER A 51 2.69 10.68 -1.61
CA SER A 51 1.39 10.77 -0.93
C SER A 51 0.98 9.43 -0.33
N LEU A 52 1.19 8.33 -1.07
CA LEU A 52 0.85 6.97 -0.64
C LEU A 52 1.81 6.40 0.41
N SER A 53 3.06 6.84 0.45
CA SER A 53 4.00 6.45 1.52
C SER A 53 3.72 7.16 2.85
N ASN A 54 2.86 8.20 2.86
CA ASN A 54 2.42 8.86 4.09
C ASN A 54 1.37 8.01 4.83
N LYS A 55 1.87 7.12 5.70
CA LYS A 55 1.04 6.20 6.50
C LYS A 55 -0.06 6.90 7.33
N SER A 56 0.19 8.11 7.80
CA SER A 56 -0.79 8.88 8.59
C SER A 56 -2.00 9.28 7.74
N VAL A 57 -1.74 9.82 6.54
CA VAL A 57 -2.79 10.23 5.59
C VAL A 57 -3.54 9.02 5.06
N VAL A 58 -2.81 7.96 4.68
CA VAL A 58 -3.41 6.69 4.24
C VAL A 58 -4.37 6.16 5.31
N LYS A 59 -3.92 6.08 6.57
CA LYS A 59 -4.75 5.60 7.68
C LYS A 59 -5.97 6.49 7.91
N GLN A 60 -5.83 7.81 7.80
CA GLN A 60 -6.95 8.74 7.92
C GLN A 60 -8.00 8.51 6.82
N VAL A 61 -7.57 8.40 5.56
CA VAL A 61 -8.46 8.17 4.41
C VAL A 61 -9.20 6.85 4.55
N LEU A 62 -8.47 5.76 4.87
CA LEU A 62 -9.07 4.44 5.06
C LEU A 62 -10.12 4.46 6.17
N ASN A 63 -9.81 5.04 7.33
CA ASN A 63 -10.76 5.09 8.45
C ASN A 63 -11.99 5.99 8.18
N THR A 64 -11.87 6.98 7.30
CA THR A 64 -12.94 7.95 7.04
C THR A 64 -13.85 7.51 5.91
N LEU A 65 -13.28 7.02 4.81
CA LEU A 65 -14.01 6.74 3.57
C LEU A 65 -14.25 5.24 3.34
N TYR A 66 -13.45 4.39 3.97
CA TYR A 66 -13.47 2.94 3.76
C TYR A 66 -13.47 2.16 5.10
N PRO A 67 -14.26 2.56 6.12
CA PRO A 67 -14.15 2.00 7.48
C PRO A 67 -14.39 0.49 7.55
N ASP A 68 -15.25 -0.03 6.67
CA ASP A 68 -15.65 -1.44 6.62
C ASP A 68 -15.12 -2.17 5.37
N SER A 69 -14.30 -1.50 4.56
CA SER A 69 -13.75 -2.13 3.35
C SER A 69 -12.63 -3.10 3.73
N PRO A 70 -12.60 -4.31 3.13
CA PRO A 70 -11.43 -5.17 3.20
C PRO A 70 -10.20 -4.41 2.68
N LEU A 71 -9.08 -4.54 3.39
CA LEU A 71 -7.83 -3.85 3.06
C LEU A 71 -6.80 -4.83 2.50
N LYS A 72 -5.89 -4.35 1.67
CA LYS A 72 -4.74 -5.11 1.15
C LYS A 72 -3.46 -4.27 1.21
N ILE A 73 -2.32 -4.93 1.34
CA ILE A 73 -1.00 -4.30 1.22
C ILE A 73 -0.56 -4.39 -0.24
N TYR A 74 -0.15 -3.25 -0.77
CA TYR A 74 0.41 -3.13 -2.10
C TYR A 74 1.88 -2.74 -2.01
N VAL A 75 2.70 -3.27 -2.90
CA VAL A 75 4.12 -2.94 -3.05
C VAL A 75 4.29 -2.14 -4.33
N ALA A 76 4.80 -0.91 -4.21
CA ALA A 76 4.90 0.04 -5.31
C ALA A 76 6.35 0.43 -5.62
N GLU A 77 6.60 0.68 -6.90
CA GLU A 77 7.88 1.17 -7.41
C GLU A 77 7.95 2.70 -7.24
N GLY A 78 8.69 3.16 -6.24
CA GLY A 78 8.71 4.58 -5.84
C GLY A 78 9.28 5.54 -6.89
N ASN A 79 10.11 5.02 -7.80
CA ASN A 79 10.78 5.79 -8.86
C ASN A 79 10.14 5.63 -10.24
N HIS A 80 8.92 5.06 -10.32
CA HIS A 80 8.27 4.86 -11.61
C HIS A 80 7.81 6.21 -12.21
N SER A 81 8.31 6.51 -13.41
CA SER A 81 8.12 7.82 -14.07
C SER A 81 6.72 8.03 -14.68
N SER A 82 5.97 6.95 -14.88
CA SER A 82 4.69 6.96 -15.62
C SER A 82 3.49 6.61 -14.75
N GLY A 83 3.47 7.12 -13.50
CA GLY A 83 2.38 6.90 -12.56
C GLY A 83 2.65 5.78 -11.56
N LEU A 84 1.58 5.32 -10.90
CA LEU A 84 1.67 4.31 -9.83
C LEU A 84 1.82 2.91 -10.44
N ALA A 85 3.01 2.34 -10.34
CA ALA A 85 3.25 0.92 -10.63
C ALA A 85 3.30 0.15 -9.31
N TYR A 86 2.41 -0.82 -9.15
CA TYR A 86 2.25 -1.57 -7.91
C TYR A 86 1.84 -3.02 -8.19
N ASN A 87 2.16 -3.89 -7.25
CA ASN A 87 1.76 -5.29 -7.19
C ASN A 87 1.23 -5.60 -5.78
N THR A 88 0.67 -6.78 -5.58
CA THR A 88 0.40 -7.30 -4.23
C THR A 88 1.68 -7.83 -3.58
N ILE A 89 1.66 -8.06 -2.26
CA ILE A 89 2.79 -8.73 -1.58
C ILE A 89 3.06 -10.10 -2.22
N GLU A 90 2.02 -10.87 -2.52
CA GLU A 90 2.14 -12.19 -3.13
C GLU A 90 2.87 -12.15 -4.47
N GLU A 91 2.46 -11.25 -5.36
CA GLU A 91 3.08 -11.04 -6.67
C GLU A 91 4.52 -10.55 -6.56
N TYR A 92 4.79 -9.64 -5.62
CA TYR A 92 6.15 -9.15 -5.36
C TYR A 92 7.06 -10.27 -4.84
N CYS A 93 6.58 -11.08 -3.89
CA CYS A 93 7.34 -12.20 -3.34
C CYS A 93 7.64 -13.25 -4.39
N ASP A 94 6.66 -13.60 -5.24
CA ASP A 94 6.85 -14.53 -6.35
C ASP A 94 7.90 -14.00 -7.34
N ARG A 95 7.80 -12.73 -7.72
CA ARG A 95 8.74 -12.06 -8.65
C ARG A 95 10.18 -12.05 -8.15
N PHE A 96 10.41 -11.89 -6.85
CA PHE A 96 11.74 -11.77 -6.26
C PHE A 96 12.19 -13.01 -5.47
N HIS A 97 11.44 -14.11 -5.53
CA HIS A 97 11.70 -15.36 -4.80
C HIS A 97 11.89 -15.13 -3.28
N ILE A 98 11.02 -14.30 -2.69
CA ILE A 98 11.03 -13.99 -1.26
C ILE A 98 10.10 -14.95 -0.51
N GLU A 99 10.63 -15.65 0.48
CA GLU A 99 9.82 -16.45 1.41
C GLU A 99 9.26 -15.57 2.53
N PHE A 100 8.00 -15.13 2.36
CA PHE A 100 7.27 -14.38 3.38
C PHE A 100 5.99 -15.12 3.78
N ASN A 101 5.88 -15.49 5.06
CA ASN A 101 4.71 -16.22 5.55
C ASN A 101 3.55 -15.27 5.87
N LEU A 102 2.51 -15.32 5.04
CA LEU A 102 1.28 -14.53 5.20
C LEU A 102 0.33 -15.11 6.26
N ILE A 103 0.57 -16.34 6.73
CA ILE A 103 -0.39 -17.14 7.52
C ILE A 103 -0.08 -17.16 9.03
N ASP A 104 1.04 -16.58 9.49
CA ASP A 104 1.35 -16.55 10.92
C ASP A 104 0.49 -15.52 11.68
N PHE A 105 -0.83 -15.75 11.84
CA PHE A 105 -1.74 -15.21 12.86
C PHE A 105 -3.08 -15.97 12.93
#